data_AF-A0AA97E6I9-F1
#
_entry.id   AF-A0AA97E6I9-F1
#
_cell.length_a   1.000
_cell.length_b   1.000
_cell.length_c   1.000
_cell.angle_alpha   90.00
_cell.angle_beta   90.00
_cell.angle_gamma   90.00
#
_symmetry.space_group_name_H-M   'P 1'
#
loop_
_entity.id
_entity.type
_entity.pdbx_description
1 polymer ?
#
loop_
_entity_poly.entity_id
_entity_poly.type
_entity_poly.pdbx_seq_one_letter_code
_entity_poly.pdbx_strand_id
1 'polypeptide(L)'
;MIALSYLLLSAATLALCFWLWQRKHALHAEAQGALKASMVALLLTASTALLLGLASWGASNAGIEHAQRIMGLAAQHMSLPLLGLVCLVLGRGMRWKPVIWSQIILGLLGFYELSRYLEWQAGYQWLVNLLGAACLVLVACLYRRQDWRISVLCIAGLAGLLAPALLHHSLPLASLLDSSPQASWLLPGFVGCALAVGLLAEQAHNKGLNSPYSGPKAASDS
;
A
#
# COMPACT_ATOMS: atom_id res chain seq x y z
N MET A 1 7.47 17.99 17.23
CA MET A 1 6.75 16.69 17.30
C MET A 1 6.31 16.21 15.92
N ILE A 2 5.76 17.06 15.06
CA ILE A 2 5.30 16.70 13.70
C ILE A 2 6.43 16.15 12.80
N ALA A 3 7.62 16.76 12.85
CA ALA A 3 8.83 16.28 12.15
C ALA A 3 9.17 14.82 12.48
N LEU A 4 9.14 14.46 13.76
CA LEU A 4 9.48 13.13 14.25
C LEU A 4 8.47 12.08 13.76
N SER A 5 7.17 12.41 13.71
CA SER A 5 6.18 11.47 13.16
C SER A 5 6.41 11.16 11.68
N TYR A 6 6.82 12.15 10.88
CA TYR A 6 7.13 11.93 9.46
C TYR A 6 8.41 11.14 9.25
N LEU A 7 9.47 11.43 10.03
CA LEU A 7 10.71 10.63 10.00
C LEU A 7 10.46 9.19 10.44
N LEU A 8 9.64 8.98 11.47
CA LEU A 8 9.29 7.64 11.95
C LEU A 8 8.40 6.90 10.94
N LEU A 9 7.47 7.59 10.28
CA LEU A 9 6.68 7.04 9.17
C LEU A 9 7.56 6.64 7.99
N SER A 10 8.53 7.48 7.63
CA SER A 10 9.49 7.17 6.56
C SER A 10 10.36 5.97 6.92
N ALA A 11 10.95 5.95 8.12
CA ALA A 11 11.76 4.83 8.59
C ALA A 11 10.96 3.52 8.65
N ALA A 12 9.72 3.58 9.16
CA ALA A 12 8.84 2.41 9.22
C ALA A 12 8.48 1.88 7.83
N THR A 13 8.08 2.76 6.90
CA THR A 13 7.73 2.34 5.53
C THR A 13 8.93 1.83 4.74
N LEU A 14 10.14 2.39 4.95
CA LEU A 14 11.39 1.86 4.40
C LEU A 14 11.77 0.50 4.99
N ALA A 15 11.66 0.33 6.32
CA ALA A 15 11.92 -0.94 6.97
C ALA A 15 10.96 -2.03 6.48
N LEU A 16 9.67 -1.71 6.32
CA LEU A 16 8.67 -2.61 5.74
C LEU A 16 8.99 -2.94 4.28
N CYS A 17 9.41 -1.96 3.49
CA CYS A 17 9.83 -2.15 2.11
C CYS A 17 11.02 -3.12 2.02
N PHE A 18 12.03 -2.93 2.86
CA PHE A 18 13.20 -3.81 2.95
C PHE A 18 12.82 -5.23 3.39
N TRP A 19 11.94 -5.35 4.38
CA TRP A 19 11.44 -6.64 4.86
C TRP A 19 10.64 -7.39 3.79
N LEU A 20 9.76 -6.70 3.05
CA LEU A 20 9.03 -7.28 1.91
C LEU A 20 9.97 -7.67 0.77
N TRP A 21 11.03 -6.89 0.53
CA TRP A 21 12.04 -7.19 -0.47
C TRP A 21 12.81 -8.48 -0.16
N GLN A 22 13.22 -8.67 1.10
CA GLN A 22 13.88 -9.91 1.53
C GLN A 22 12.99 -11.13 1.28
N ARG A 23 11.69 -11.02 1.53
CA ARG A 23 10.72 -12.11 1.35
C ARG A 23 10.38 -12.41 -0.12
N LYS A 24 10.54 -11.44 -1.01
CA LYS A 24 10.22 -11.57 -2.44
C LYS A 24 10.93 -12.75 -3.11
N HIS A 25 12.16 -13.07 -2.71
CA HIS A 25 12.97 -14.12 -3.36
C HIS A 25 12.41 -15.53 -3.20
N ALA A 26 11.65 -15.80 -2.13
CA ALA A 26 11.04 -17.11 -1.89
C ALA A 26 9.69 -17.31 -2.60
N LEU A 27 9.16 -16.27 -3.24
CA LEU A 27 7.77 -16.24 -3.74
C LEU A 27 7.67 -16.45 -5.25
N HIS A 28 6.54 -17.02 -5.70
CA HIS A 28 6.22 -17.18 -7.12
C HIS A 28 6.17 -15.82 -7.86
N ALA A 29 6.49 -15.82 -9.15
CA ALA A 29 6.59 -14.61 -9.99
C ALA A 29 5.35 -13.70 -9.94
N GLU A 30 4.15 -14.26 -9.73
CA GLU A 30 2.89 -13.50 -9.65
C GLU A 30 2.73 -12.77 -8.31
N ALA A 31 3.08 -13.44 -7.19
CA ALA A 31 3.13 -12.82 -5.87
C ALA A 31 4.23 -11.76 -5.78
N GLN A 32 5.35 -11.96 -6.49
CA GLN A 32 6.38 -10.94 -6.62
C GLN A 32 5.89 -9.65 -7.31
N GLY A 33 4.97 -9.77 -8.28
CA GLY A 33 4.34 -8.62 -8.92
C GLY A 33 3.53 -7.79 -7.92
N ALA A 34 2.70 -8.45 -7.12
CA ALA A 34 1.90 -7.82 -6.08
C ALA A 34 2.77 -7.17 -4.99
N LEU A 35 3.86 -7.84 -4.58
CA LEU A 35 4.84 -7.27 -3.66
C LEU A 35 5.51 -6.03 -4.23
N LYS A 36 6.02 -6.08 -5.46
CA LYS A 36 6.63 -4.91 -6.12
C LYS A 36 5.66 -3.73 -6.16
N ALA A 37 4.39 -3.99 -6.48
CA ALA A 37 3.36 -2.97 -6.49
C ALA A 37 3.19 -2.35 -5.08
N SER A 38 3.06 -3.16 -4.04
CA SER A 38 2.97 -2.67 -2.65
C SER A 38 4.21 -1.88 -2.21
N MET A 39 5.40 -2.28 -2.67
CA MET A 39 6.64 -1.56 -2.41
C MET A 39 6.65 -0.18 -3.07
N VAL A 40 6.09 -0.03 -4.28
CA VAL A 40 5.95 1.29 -4.92
C VAL A 40 5.08 2.21 -4.06
N ALA A 41 3.93 1.72 -3.58
CA ALA A 41 3.07 2.49 -2.67
C ALA A 41 3.81 2.91 -1.37
N LEU A 42 4.59 2.00 -0.78
CA LEU A 42 5.38 2.28 0.42
C LEU A 42 6.53 3.25 0.15
N LEU A 43 7.23 3.13 -0.99
CA LEU A 43 8.35 4.01 -1.36
C LEU A 43 7.88 5.44 -1.66
N LEU A 44 6.75 5.61 -2.35
CA LEU A 44 6.13 6.93 -2.56
C LEU A 44 5.79 7.60 -1.21
N THR A 45 5.20 6.83 -0.30
CA THR A 45 4.87 7.29 1.05
C THR A 45 6.13 7.64 1.85
N ALA A 46 7.15 6.77 1.80
CA ALA A 46 8.42 6.96 2.49
C ALA A 46 9.15 8.22 2.02
N SER A 47 9.18 8.43 0.70
CA SER A 47 9.85 9.56 0.06
C SER A 47 9.16 10.87 0.43
N THR A 48 7.83 10.90 0.40
CA THR A 48 7.04 12.07 0.79
C THR A 48 7.23 12.40 2.27
N ALA A 49 7.15 11.40 3.15
CA ALA A 49 7.34 11.58 4.58
C ALA A 49 8.77 12.03 4.92
N LEU A 50 9.79 11.54 4.20
CA LEU A 50 11.17 11.98 4.35
C LEU A 50 11.33 13.45 3.98
N LEU A 51 10.78 13.86 2.82
CA LEU A 51 10.88 15.24 2.35
C LEU A 51 10.14 16.21 3.29
N LEU A 52 8.96 15.83 3.80
CA LEU A 52 8.24 16.61 4.82
C LEU A 52 9.03 16.71 6.14
N GLY A 53 9.65 15.62 6.57
CA GLY A 53 10.53 15.60 7.74
C GLY A 53 11.72 16.56 7.58
N LEU A 54 12.41 16.50 6.44
CA LEU A 54 13.54 17.39 6.14
C LEU A 54 13.12 18.86 6.01
N ALA A 55 12.01 19.14 5.33
CA ALA A 55 11.46 20.49 5.21
C ALA A 55 11.15 21.08 6.59
N SER A 56 10.57 20.28 7.50
CA SER A 56 10.27 20.70 8.87
C SER A 56 11.50 20.95 9.76
N TRP A 57 12.67 20.47 9.35
CA TRP A 57 13.97 20.74 9.99
C TRP A 57 14.72 21.94 9.37
N GLY A 58 14.08 22.67 8.46
CA GLY A 58 14.67 23.86 7.83
C GLY A 58 15.55 23.57 6.62
N ALA A 59 15.61 22.32 6.15
CA ALA A 59 16.22 21.95 4.87
C ALA A 59 15.24 22.10 3.70
N SER A 60 14.44 23.18 3.68
CA SER A 60 13.45 23.47 2.65
C SER A 60 14.07 24.33 1.55
N ASN A 61 14.28 23.74 0.37
CA ASN A 61 14.60 24.44 -0.86
C ASN A 61 13.42 24.30 -1.83
N ALA A 62 13.25 25.25 -2.76
CA ALA A 62 12.16 25.21 -3.75
C ALA A 62 12.08 23.88 -4.53
N GLY A 63 13.23 23.24 -4.80
CA GLY A 63 13.26 21.91 -5.43
C GLY A 63 12.73 20.78 -4.53
N ILE A 64 12.97 20.86 -3.22
CA ILE A 64 12.51 19.86 -2.23
C ILE A 64 11.00 19.98 -2.03
N GLU A 65 10.47 21.20 -1.95
CA GLU A 65 9.03 21.46 -1.86
C GLU A 65 8.30 20.97 -3.11
N HIS A 66 8.86 21.25 -4.30
CA HIS A 66 8.27 20.77 -5.55
C HIS A 66 8.26 19.24 -5.63
N ALA A 67 9.37 18.60 -5.28
CA ALA A 67 9.47 17.14 -5.22
C ALA A 67 8.49 16.55 -4.19
N GLN A 68 8.36 17.17 -3.01
CA GLN A 68 7.42 16.74 -1.98
C GLN A 68 5.98 16.82 -2.48
N ARG A 69 5.61 17.90 -3.18
CA ARG A 69 4.26 18.07 -3.70
C ARG A 69 3.90 17.01 -4.74
N ILE A 70 4.81 16.74 -5.68
CA ILE A 70 4.60 15.70 -6.71
C ILE A 70 4.50 14.32 -6.05
N MET A 71 5.43 14.01 -5.15
CA MET A 71 5.47 12.70 -4.50
C MET A 71 4.27 12.49 -3.57
N GLY A 72 3.84 13.55 -2.88
CA GLY A 72 2.68 13.54 -1.99
C GLY A 72 1.36 13.34 -2.74
N LEU A 73 1.18 14.01 -3.88
CA LEU A 73 0.03 13.77 -4.77
C LEU A 73 0.02 12.32 -5.25
N ALA A 74 1.16 11.81 -5.73
CA ALA A 74 1.25 10.42 -6.18
C ALA A 74 0.92 9.44 -5.04
N ALA A 75 1.48 9.64 -3.85
CA ALA A 75 1.22 8.78 -2.69
C ALA A 75 -0.26 8.83 -2.26
N GLN A 76 -0.88 10.00 -2.30
CA GLN A 76 -2.28 10.20 -1.91
C GLN A 76 -3.27 9.46 -2.83
N HIS A 77 -2.99 9.42 -4.13
CA HIS A 77 -3.85 8.77 -5.11
C HIS A 77 -3.54 7.29 -5.33
N MET A 78 -2.29 6.85 -5.11
CA MET A 78 -1.87 5.49 -5.45
C MET A 78 -1.72 4.55 -4.25
N SER A 79 -1.42 5.05 -3.06
CA SER A 79 -1.00 4.16 -1.96
C SER A 79 -2.10 3.22 -1.48
N LEU A 80 -3.26 3.75 -1.13
CA LEU A 80 -4.40 3.00 -0.60
C LEU A 80 -5.09 2.06 -1.61
N PRO A 81 -5.43 2.48 -2.85
CA PRO A 81 -6.04 1.57 -3.82
C PRO A 81 -5.12 0.40 -4.15
N LEU A 82 -3.82 0.66 -4.23
CA LEU A 82 -2.84 -0.32 -4.64
C LEU A 82 -2.59 -1.31 -3.50
N LEU A 83 -2.43 -0.85 -2.25
CA LEU A 83 -2.32 -1.74 -1.09
C LEU A 83 -3.58 -2.57 -0.86
N GLY A 84 -4.76 -1.96 -0.99
CA GLY A 84 -6.04 -2.66 -0.87
C GLY A 84 -6.21 -3.74 -1.94
N LEU A 85 -5.87 -3.42 -3.19
CA LEU A 85 -5.97 -4.36 -4.31
C LEU A 85 -4.94 -5.48 -4.18
N VAL A 86 -3.71 -5.21 -3.75
CA VAL A 86 -2.70 -6.24 -3.43
C VAL A 86 -3.21 -7.19 -2.37
N CYS A 87 -3.79 -6.68 -1.28
CA CYS A 87 -4.39 -7.52 -0.24
C CYS A 87 -5.51 -8.40 -0.80
N LEU A 88 -6.36 -7.86 -1.68
CA LEU A 88 -7.46 -8.63 -2.27
C LEU A 88 -6.96 -9.72 -3.23
N VAL A 89 -5.99 -9.39 -4.09
CA VAL A 89 -5.39 -10.34 -5.04
C VAL A 89 -4.72 -11.48 -4.27
N LEU A 90 -3.88 -11.17 -3.29
CA LEU A 90 -3.20 -12.19 -2.49
C LEU A 90 -4.20 -12.97 -1.60
N GLY A 91 -5.16 -12.29 -0.99
CA GLY A 91 -6.18 -12.92 -0.14
C GLY A 91 -7.09 -13.89 -0.91
N ARG A 92 -7.46 -13.58 -2.14
CA ARG A 92 -8.20 -14.52 -3.01
C ARG A 92 -7.31 -15.57 -3.67
N GLY A 93 -5.98 -15.51 -3.49
CA GLY A 93 -5.03 -16.37 -4.20
C GLY A 93 -5.02 -16.14 -5.71
N MET A 94 -5.41 -14.95 -6.16
CA MET A 94 -5.41 -14.60 -7.58
C MET A 94 -3.98 -14.42 -8.09
N ARG A 95 -3.74 -14.98 -9.26
CA ARG A 95 -2.42 -15.14 -9.87
C ARG A 95 -2.29 -14.21 -11.07
N TRP A 96 -1.96 -12.95 -10.78
CA TRP A 96 -1.88 -11.92 -11.81
C TRP A 96 -0.48 -11.80 -12.38
N LYS A 97 -0.40 -11.67 -13.70
CA LYS A 97 0.87 -11.40 -14.39
C LYS A 97 1.43 -10.04 -13.92
N PRO A 98 2.76 -9.91 -13.77
CA PRO A 98 3.40 -8.65 -13.38
C PRO A 98 2.96 -7.43 -14.22
N VAL A 99 2.67 -7.64 -15.51
CA VAL A 99 2.22 -6.59 -16.46
C VAL A 99 0.90 -5.94 -16.04
N ILE A 100 0.00 -6.67 -15.36
CA ILE A 100 -1.29 -6.14 -14.91
C ILE A 100 -1.07 -5.04 -13.88
N TRP A 101 -0.07 -5.17 -13.00
CA TRP A 101 0.25 -4.16 -12.00
C TRP A 101 0.72 -2.85 -12.62
N SER A 102 1.55 -2.90 -13.66
CA SER A 102 1.93 -1.68 -14.40
C SER A 102 0.75 -1.04 -15.11
N GLN A 103 -0.16 -1.83 -15.68
CA GLN A 103 -1.37 -1.31 -16.33
C GLN A 103 -2.30 -0.63 -15.32
N ILE A 104 -2.42 -1.16 -14.10
CA ILE A 104 -3.22 -0.54 -13.03
C ILE A 104 -2.60 0.78 -12.57
N ILE A 105 -1.27 0.81 -12.39
CA ILE A 105 -0.57 2.06 -12.02
C ILE A 105 -0.75 3.11 -13.12
N LEU A 106 -0.57 2.73 -14.39
CA LEU A 106 -0.79 3.63 -15.52
C LEU A 106 -2.25 4.07 -15.65
N GLY A 107 -3.20 3.16 -15.40
CA GLY A 107 -4.63 3.48 -15.39
C GLY A 107 -4.99 4.48 -14.30
N LEU A 108 -4.50 4.28 -13.07
CA LEU A 108 -4.65 5.23 -11.96
C LEU A 108 -4.09 6.61 -12.35
N LEU A 109 -2.89 6.67 -12.93
CA LEU A 109 -2.30 7.92 -13.38
C LEU A 109 -3.11 8.59 -14.50
N GLY A 110 -3.57 7.81 -15.48
CA GLY A 110 -4.38 8.32 -16.60
C GLY A 110 -5.74 8.85 -16.15
N PHE A 111 -6.43 8.14 -15.24
CA PHE A 111 -7.68 8.62 -14.66
C PHE A 111 -7.48 9.83 -13.75
N TYR A 112 -6.35 9.91 -13.04
CA TYR A 112 -5.97 11.10 -12.30
C TYR A 112 -5.85 12.33 -13.23
N GLU A 113 -5.11 12.21 -14.34
CA GLU A 113 -5.00 13.30 -15.32
C GLU A 113 -6.36 13.65 -15.93
N LEU A 114 -7.19 12.65 -16.24
CA LEU A 114 -8.57 12.90 -16.72
C LEU A 114 -9.41 13.66 -15.67
N SER A 115 -9.31 13.27 -14.40
CA SER A 115 -10.01 13.95 -13.30
C SER A 115 -9.55 15.40 -13.14
N ARG A 116 -8.28 15.67 -13.43
CA ARG A 116 -7.71 17.01 -13.46
C ARG A 116 -8.29 17.84 -14.60
N TYR A 117 -8.42 17.27 -15.79
CA TYR A 117 -9.06 17.96 -16.93
C TYR A 117 -10.54 18.26 -16.70
N LEU A 118 -11.24 17.41 -15.95
CA LEU A 118 -12.66 17.57 -15.62
C LEU A 118 -12.91 18.40 -14.34
N GLU A 119 -11.87 18.94 -13.71
CA GLU A 119 -11.91 19.61 -12.40
C GLU A 119 -12.58 18.77 -11.28
N TRP A 120 -12.60 17.44 -11.43
CA TRP A 120 -13.25 16.49 -10.52
C TRP A 120 -12.26 15.71 -9.63
N GLN A 121 -11.13 16.34 -9.29
CA GLN A 121 -10.03 15.71 -8.56
C GLN A 121 -10.45 15.19 -7.17
N ALA A 122 -11.20 16.01 -6.42
CA ALA A 122 -11.64 15.65 -5.07
C ALA A 122 -12.54 14.40 -5.05
N GLY A 123 -13.45 14.30 -6.03
CA GLY A 123 -14.33 13.14 -6.16
C GLY A 123 -13.58 11.89 -6.62
N TYR A 124 -12.66 12.04 -7.57
CA TYR A 124 -11.78 10.95 -7.99
C TYR A 124 -10.96 10.40 -6.82
N GLN A 125 -10.41 11.29 -5.99
CA GLN A 125 -9.63 10.91 -4.83
C GLN A 125 -10.45 10.11 -3.81
N TRP A 126 -11.68 10.54 -3.51
CA TRP A 126 -12.58 9.77 -2.66
C TRP A 126 -12.93 8.42 -3.27
N LEU A 127 -13.25 8.38 -4.56
CA LEU A 127 -13.61 7.15 -5.27
C LEU A 127 -12.50 6.10 -5.18
N VAL A 128 -11.27 6.49 -5.51
CA VAL A 128 -10.12 5.58 -5.53
C VAL A 128 -9.76 5.09 -4.11
N ASN A 129 -9.82 5.98 -3.12
CA ASN A 129 -9.56 5.60 -1.73
C ASN A 129 -10.69 4.71 -1.16
N LEU A 130 -11.95 4.99 -1.47
CA LEU A 130 -13.06 4.12 -1.08
C LEU A 130 -12.96 2.74 -1.74
N LEU A 131 -12.49 2.67 -2.98
CA LEU A 131 -12.26 1.41 -3.68
C LEU A 131 -11.18 0.58 -2.98
N GLY A 132 -10.03 1.19 -2.66
CA GLY A 132 -8.97 0.50 -1.90
C GLY A 132 -9.44 0.06 -0.50
N ALA A 133 -10.22 0.90 0.18
CA ALA A 133 -10.80 0.56 1.47
C ALA A 133 -11.81 -0.58 1.38
N ALA A 134 -12.68 -0.58 0.37
CA ALA A 134 -13.62 -1.66 0.11
C ALA A 134 -12.86 -2.98 -0.12
N CYS A 135 -11.73 -2.96 -0.85
CA CYS A 135 -10.87 -4.13 -0.99
C CYS A 135 -10.35 -4.63 0.37
N LEU A 136 -9.89 -3.73 1.26
CA LEU A 136 -9.46 -4.11 2.61
C LEU A 136 -10.60 -4.68 3.46
N VAL A 137 -11.80 -4.09 3.42
CA VAL A 137 -12.99 -4.61 4.13
C VAL A 137 -13.36 -5.99 3.63
N LEU A 138 -13.36 -6.21 2.31
CA LEU A 138 -13.65 -7.50 1.71
C LEU A 138 -12.66 -8.57 2.20
N VAL A 139 -11.36 -8.28 2.19
CA VAL A 139 -10.34 -9.19 2.72
C VAL A 139 -10.54 -9.45 4.20
N ALA A 140 -10.80 -8.40 4.99
CA ALA A 140 -11.03 -8.53 6.43
C ALA A 140 -12.24 -9.41 6.73
N CYS A 141 -13.31 -9.31 5.93
CA CYS A 141 -14.51 -10.13 6.06
C CYS A 141 -14.25 -11.59 5.66
N LEU A 142 -13.57 -11.82 4.52
CA LEU A 142 -13.23 -13.15 4.04
C LEU A 142 -12.34 -13.91 5.03
N TYR A 143 -11.32 -13.25 5.58
CA TYR A 143 -10.37 -13.85 6.51
C TYR A 143 -10.83 -13.79 7.98
N ARG A 144 -12.02 -13.26 8.26
CA ARG A 144 -12.55 -13.18 9.64
C ARG A 144 -12.63 -14.52 10.35
N ARG A 145 -12.97 -15.59 9.62
CA ARG A 145 -13.07 -16.96 10.16
C ARG A 145 -11.79 -17.79 10.00
N GLN A 146 -10.95 -17.47 9.02
CA GLN A 146 -9.74 -18.24 8.72
C GLN A 146 -8.55 -17.75 9.54
N ASP A 147 -8.29 -16.44 9.55
CA ASP A 147 -7.17 -15.81 10.25
C ASP A 147 -7.54 -14.42 10.78
N TRP A 148 -7.92 -14.38 12.06
CA TRP A 148 -8.32 -13.12 12.72
C TRP A 148 -7.22 -12.04 12.68
N ARG A 149 -5.94 -12.45 12.63
CA ARG A 149 -4.78 -11.54 12.55
C ARG A 149 -4.81 -10.69 11.29
N ILE A 150 -5.09 -11.30 10.14
CA ILE A 150 -5.15 -10.58 8.84
C ILE A 150 -6.35 -9.64 8.83
N SER A 151 -7.47 -10.08 9.39
CA SER A 151 -8.67 -9.25 9.56
C SER A 151 -8.38 -8.01 10.40
N VAL A 152 -7.73 -8.17 11.56
CA VAL A 152 -7.37 -7.04 12.43
C VAL A 152 -6.36 -6.11 11.77
N LEU A 153 -5.36 -6.63 11.06
CA LEU A 153 -4.39 -5.79 10.35
C LEU A 153 -5.03 -4.99 9.21
N CYS A 154 -5.96 -5.58 8.45
CA CYS A 154 -6.70 -4.85 7.41
C CYS A 154 -7.62 -3.78 8.01
N ILE A 155 -8.29 -4.06 9.14
CA ILE A 155 -9.14 -3.08 9.85
C ILE A 155 -8.29 -1.96 10.44
N ALA A 156 -7.15 -2.28 11.07
CA ALA A 156 -6.20 -1.29 11.58
C ALA A 156 -5.62 -0.44 10.46
N GLY A 157 -5.30 -1.07 9.32
CA GLY A 157 -4.87 -0.41 8.09
C GLY A 157 -5.91 0.60 7.58
N LEU A 158 -7.16 0.15 7.47
CA LEU A 158 -8.28 0.99 7.05
C LEU A 158 -8.52 2.14 8.02
N ALA A 159 -8.58 1.85 9.33
CA ALA A 159 -8.79 2.86 10.35
C ALA A 159 -7.67 3.91 10.33
N GLY A 160 -6.39 3.51 10.26
CA GLY A 160 -5.27 4.44 10.23
C GLY A 160 -5.26 5.36 9.01
N LEU A 161 -5.65 4.85 7.84
CA LEU A 161 -5.58 5.61 6.58
C LEU A 161 -6.85 6.43 6.28
N LEU A 162 -8.04 5.98 6.70
CA LEU A 162 -9.31 6.67 6.46
C LEU A 162 -9.86 7.46 7.65
N ALA A 163 -9.51 7.12 8.90
CA ALA A 163 -10.04 7.85 10.06
C ALA A 163 -9.71 9.35 10.03
N PRO A 164 -8.50 9.80 9.62
CA PRO A 164 -8.23 11.23 9.51
C PRO A 164 -9.20 11.95 8.57
N ALA A 165 -9.51 11.33 7.43
CA ALA A 165 -10.42 11.87 6.42
C ALA A 165 -11.87 11.95 6.91
N LEU A 166 -12.34 10.88 7.56
CA LEU A 166 -13.72 10.76 8.05
C LEU A 166 -13.97 11.64 9.28
N LEU A 167 -13.01 11.71 10.21
CA LEU A 167 -13.17 12.46 11.45
C LEU A 167 -13.03 13.97 11.25
N HIS A 168 -12.18 14.40 10.32
CA HIS A 168 -11.87 15.82 10.11
C HIS A 168 -12.42 16.39 8.81
N HIS A 169 -13.25 15.63 8.07
CA HIS A 169 -13.83 16.03 6.79
C HIS A 169 -12.77 16.51 5.77
N SER A 170 -11.56 15.97 5.88
CA SER A 170 -10.44 16.30 5.00
C SER A 170 -10.33 15.27 3.88
N LEU A 171 -9.57 15.63 2.84
CA LEU A 171 -9.27 14.70 1.77
C LEU A 171 -8.47 13.50 2.31
N PRO A 172 -8.74 12.27 1.84
CA PRO A 172 -8.03 11.09 2.31
C PRO A 172 -6.54 11.21 2.03
N LEU A 173 -5.70 10.84 3.02
CA LEU A 173 -4.24 10.96 2.95
C LEU A 173 -3.73 12.40 2.76
N ALA A 174 -4.52 13.44 3.06
CA ALA A 174 -4.08 14.84 3.00
C ALA A 174 -2.84 15.13 3.87
N SER A 175 -2.65 14.38 4.96
CA SER A 175 -1.46 14.48 5.81
C SER A 175 -0.16 14.03 5.13
N LEU A 176 -0.19 13.48 3.92
CA LEU A 176 1.00 13.26 3.09
C LEU A 176 1.37 14.49 2.25
N LEU A 177 0.44 15.42 2.04
CA LEU A 177 0.69 16.65 1.30
C LEU A 177 0.97 17.82 2.23
N ASP A 178 0.15 17.95 3.27
CA ASP A 178 0.27 19.03 4.25
C ASP A 178 0.80 18.50 5.57
N SER A 179 1.73 19.25 6.16
CA SER A 179 2.29 18.97 7.49
C SER A 179 1.19 19.06 8.55
N SER A 180 0.70 17.91 8.99
CA SER A 180 -0.42 17.85 9.94
C SER A 180 -0.14 16.89 11.11
N PRO A 181 -0.67 17.18 12.31
CA PRO A 181 -0.51 16.28 13.47
C PRO A 181 -1.19 14.91 13.26
N GLN A 182 -2.05 14.79 12.25
CA GLN A 182 -2.75 13.57 11.88
C GLN A 182 -1.84 12.53 11.21
N ALA A 183 -0.60 12.89 10.85
CA ALA A 183 0.39 11.97 10.30
C ALA A 183 0.66 10.76 11.21
N SER A 184 0.48 10.92 12.52
CA SER A 184 0.59 9.85 13.52
C SER A 184 -0.39 8.69 13.27
N TRP A 185 -1.55 8.95 12.67
CA TRP A 185 -2.55 7.94 12.31
C TRP A 185 -2.17 7.12 11.08
N LEU A 186 -1.36 7.69 10.19
CA LEU A 186 -0.89 6.99 9.00
C LEU A 186 0.06 5.84 9.34
N LEU A 187 0.81 5.95 10.43
CA LEU A 187 1.75 4.93 10.89
C LEU A 187 1.09 3.56 11.09
N PRO A 188 0.09 3.41 11.99
CA PRO A 188 -0.60 2.13 12.15
C PRO A 188 -1.32 1.70 10.86
N GLY A 189 -1.75 2.65 10.03
CA GLY A 189 -2.36 2.41 8.74
C GLY A 189 -1.43 1.66 7.77
N PHE A 190 -0.27 2.25 7.47
CA PHE A 190 0.71 1.67 6.55
C PHE A 190 1.37 0.41 7.11
N VAL A 191 1.63 0.37 8.41
CA VAL A 191 2.16 -0.84 9.08
C VAL A 191 1.16 -1.98 9.00
N GLY A 192 -0.11 -1.73 9.30
CA GLY A 192 -1.19 -2.73 9.21
C GLY A 192 -1.32 -3.30 7.81
N CYS A 193 -1.39 -2.43 6.79
CA CYS A 193 -1.46 -2.84 5.39
C CYS A 193 -0.22 -3.63 4.95
N ALA A 194 1.00 -3.17 5.24
CA ALA A 194 2.22 -3.85 4.82
C ALA A 194 2.39 -5.23 5.47
N LEU A 195 2.05 -5.36 6.76
CA LEU A 195 2.05 -6.64 7.46
C LEU A 195 0.97 -7.58 6.91
N ALA A 196 -0.23 -7.07 6.60
CA ALA A 196 -1.28 -7.85 5.96
C ALA A 196 -0.82 -8.41 4.61
N VAL A 197 -0.18 -7.57 3.77
CA VAL A 197 0.42 -8.01 2.50
C VAL A 197 1.47 -9.10 2.71
N GLY A 198 2.37 -8.92 3.68
CA GLY A 198 3.41 -9.89 3.99
C GLY A 198 2.86 -11.26 4.43
N LEU A 199 1.85 -11.26 5.31
CA LEU A 199 1.21 -12.49 5.78
C LEU A 199 0.40 -13.17 4.66
N LEU A 200 -0.34 -12.40 3.88
CA LEU A 200 -1.10 -12.91 2.74
C LEU A 200 -0.18 -13.51 1.66
N ALA A 201 0.99 -12.92 1.43
CA ALA A 201 1.98 -13.45 0.51
C ALA A 201 2.52 -14.82 0.98
N GLU A 202 2.85 -14.96 2.27
CA GLU A 202 3.27 -16.25 2.85
C GLU A 202 2.17 -17.31 2.76
N GLN A 203 0.92 -16.94 3.07
CA GLN A 203 -0.19 -17.88 2.98
C GLN A 203 -0.48 -18.33 1.55
N ALA A 204 -0.40 -17.42 0.59
CA ALA A 204 -0.56 -17.74 -0.82
C ALA A 204 0.54 -18.70 -1.32
N HIS A 205 1.77 -18.56 -0.81
CA HIS A 205 2.87 -19.49 -1.10
C HIS A 205 2.63 -20.88 -0.50
N ASN A 206 2.28 -20.94 0.79
CA ASN A 206 2.03 -22.21 1.49
C ASN A 206 0.86 -22.99 0.90
N LYS A 207 -0.21 -22.31 0.46
CA LYS A 207 -1.33 -22.94 -0.26
C LYS A 207 -0.90 -23.51 -1.62
N GLY A 208 0.09 -22.92 -2.28
CA GLY A 208 0.65 -23.42 -3.54
C GLY A 208 1.43 -24.73 -3.39
N LEU A 209 2.13 -24.91 -2.26
CA LEU A 209 2.88 -26.12 -1.93
C LEU A 209 1.99 -27.31 -1.54
N ASN A 210 0.84 -27.05 -0.91
CA ASN A 210 -0.11 -28.07 -0.46
C ASN A 210 -1.15 -28.48 -1.52
N SER A 211 -1.00 -28.05 -2.78
CA SER A 211 -1.89 -28.49 -3.86
C SER A 211 -1.55 -29.94 -4.25
N PRO A 212 -2.52 -30.87 -4.25
CA PRO A 212 -2.28 -32.32 -4.46
C PRO A 212 -1.80 -32.71 -5.88
N TYR A 213 -1.49 -31.73 -6.74
CA TYR A 213 -0.93 -31.95 -8.07
C TYR A 213 0.61 -31.89 -8.14
N SER A 214 1.31 -31.84 -7.01
CA SER A 214 2.73 -32.25 -6.98
C SER A 214 2.78 -33.79 -6.99
N GLY A 215 2.56 -34.37 -8.17
CA GLY A 215 2.73 -35.80 -8.40
C GLY A 215 4.14 -36.25 -7.97
N PRO A 216 4.31 -37.53 -7.58
CA PRO A 216 5.60 -38.06 -7.18
C PRO A 216 6.63 -37.80 -8.28
N LYS A 217 7.79 -37.25 -7.90
CA LYS A 217 8.98 -37.26 -8.76
C LYS A 217 9.17 -38.71 -9.22
N ALA A 218 8.99 -38.96 -10.51
CA ALA A 218 9.30 -40.24 -11.09
C ALA A 218 10.77 -40.55 -10.78
N ALA A 219 10.96 -41.60 -9.98
CA ALA A 219 12.25 -42.25 -9.81
C ALA A 219 12.53 -42.99 -11.13
N SER A 220 13.13 -42.31 -12.08
CA SER A 220 13.79 -42.95 -13.22
C SER A 220 14.95 -42.05 -13.62
N ASP A 221 16.11 -42.34 -13.03
CA ASP A 221 17.44 -42.12 -13.60
C ASP A 221 18.40 -42.88 -12.66
N SER A 222 18.36 -44.20 -12.81
CA SER A 222 19.32 -45.18 -12.32
C SER A 222 19.91 -45.89 -13.53
#